data_AF-M8CTD7-F1
#
_entry.id   AF-M8CTD7-F1
#
_cell.length_a   1.000
_cell.length_b   1.000
_cell.length_c   1.000
_cell.angle_alpha   90.00
_cell.angle_beta   90.00
_cell.angle_gamma   90.00
#
_symmetry.space_group_name_H-M   'P 1'
#
loop_
_entity.id
_entity.type
_entity.pdbx_description
1 polymer ?
#
loop_
_entity_poly.entity_id
_entity_poly.type
_entity_poly.pdbx_seq_one_letter_code
_entity_poly.pdbx_strand_id
1 'polypeptide(L)'
;MVMTVIQVAKKRKMPNLKAQSIDRNACAMTKATNHGIEESLMDAMMSVSREFFRQPAEEKQKCSNLADGNGKDYQVEGYGSDKVVSEDQVLNWSDRLQLEVDPEDERNLAKWRRHPESFRVFLQGCAQEYASRTKKIRDLVLRSIDKLLKIEEDYFVNQISNKASGFARFNYYPPCPRPDLVLGLMPHSDSGLLTILFNNDNVGGLQVQRDGRWYNVPTKPHTLLINLAD
;
A
#
# COMPACT_ATOMS: atom_id res chain seq x y z
N MET A 1 8.71 0.10 -10.17
CA MET A 1 8.12 -0.76 -9.10
C MET A 1 7.92 0.10 -7.88
N VAL A 2 6.73 0.02 -7.31
CA VAL A 2 6.27 0.82 -6.18
C VAL A 2 5.73 -0.16 -5.15
N MET A 3 6.17 -0.04 -3.91
CA MET A 3 5.62 -0.84 -2.82
C MET A 3 4.77 0.06 -1.94
N THR A 4 3.47 -0.17 -1.94
CA THR A 4 2.55 0.51 -1.05
C THR A 4 2.22 -0.43 0.10
N VAL A 5 2.59 -0.10 1.33
CA VAL A 5 1.97 -0.75 2.48
C VAL A 5 0.76 0.10 2.86
N ILE A 6 -0.43 -0.40 2.54
CA ILE A 6 -1.69 0.26 2.88
C ILE A 6 -2.21 -0.45 4.13
N GLN A 7 -2.18 0.25 5.26
CA GLN A 7 -2.74 -0.29 6.49
C GLN A 7 -4.21 0.13 6.58
N VAL A 8 -5.10 -0.73 6.09
CA VAL A 8 -6.55 -0.47 6.09
C VAL A 8 -7.18 -0.90 7.41
N ALA A 9 -7.23 0.02 8.37
CA ALA A 9 -8.05 -0.18 9.55
C ALA A 9 -9.55 -0.11 9.17
N LYS A 10 -10.32 -1.15 9.49
CA LYS A 10 -11.80 -1.07 9.46
C LYS A 10 -12.27 -0.07 10.52
N LYS A 11 -12.94 1.00 10.07
CA LYS A 11 -13.59 2.03 10.89
C LYS A 11 -14.58 1.39 11.87
N ARG A 12 -14.38 1.54 13.20
CA ARG A 12 -15.50 1.44 14.16
C ARG A 12 -16.34 2.71 14.00
N LYS A 13 -17.68 2.60 14.03
CA LYS A 13 -18.58 3.77 14.00
C LYS A 13 -18.16 4.75 15.10
N MET A 14 -17.68 5.94 14.73
CA MET A 14 -17.38 7.02 15.67
C MET A 14 -18.66 7.81 15.94
N PRO A 15 -19.21 7.82 17.16
CA PRO A 15 -20.25 8.75 17.52
C PRO A 15 -19.62 10.12 17.81
N ASN A 16 -20.06 11.16 17.10
CA ASN A 16 -19.94 12.57 17.49
C ASN A 16 -18.57 13.28 17.39
N LEU A 17 -17.78 13.10 16.32
CA LEU A 17 -16.73 14.08 16.00
C LEU A 17 -17.33 15.25 15.18
N LYS A 18 -17.48 16.43 15.78
CA LYS A 18 -17.65 17.67 15.01
C LYS A 18 -16.28 18.07 14.48
N ALA A 19 -16.03 17.83 13.20
CA ALA A 19 -14.80 18.24 12.53
C ALA A 19 -14.62 19.76 12.64
N GLN A 20 -13.66 20.22 13.44
CA GLN A 20 -13.09 21.55 13.29
C GLN A 20 -12.28 21.55 11.99
N SER A 21 -12.40 22.61 11.20
CA SER A 21 -11.85 22.72 9.85
C SER A 21 -10.35 22.43 9.80
N ILE A 22 -9.99 21.22 9.40
CA ILE A 22 -8.63 20.93 8.92
C ILE A 22 -8.47 21.75 7.64
N ASP A 23 -7.37 22.51 7.56
CA ASP A 23 -7.07 23.38 6.42
C ASP A 23 -7.14 22.59 5.11
N ARG A 24 -8.14 22.92 4.27
CA ARG A 24 -8.37 22.30 2.96
C ARG A 24 -7.20 22.55 1.98
N ASN A 25 -6.25 23.42 2.34
CA ASN A 25 -5.09 23.76 1.53
C ASN A 25 -3.85 22.89 1.81
N ALA A 26 -3.89 21.96 2.77
CA ALA A 26 -2.79 21.03 2.97
C ALA A 26 -2.85 19.89 1.94
N CYS A 27 -1.77 19.70 1.17
CA CYS A 27 -1.62 18.50 0.36
C CYS A 27 -1.63 17.29 1.33
N ALA A 28 -2.59 16.37 1.17
CA ALA A 28 -2.82 15.26 2.10
C ALA A 28 -1.68 14.23 2.19
N MET A 29 -0.59 14.43 1.43
CA MET A 29 0.58 13.55 1.41
C MET A 29 1.82 14.26 1.93
N THR A 30 2.47 13.63 2.91
CA THR A 30 3.67 14.12 3.59
C THR A 30 4.84 13.16 3.40
N LYS A 31 6.06 13.70 3.30
CA LYS A 31 7.29 12.90 3.29
C LYS A 31 7.75 12.63 4.72
N ALA A 32 8.09 11.39 5.02
CA ALA A 32 8.74 11.00 6.27
C ALA A 32 10.18 10.55 5.98
N THR A 33 11.12 11.16 6.69
CA THR A 33 12.55 10.81 6.74
C THR A 33 12.93 10.58 8.20
N ASN A 34 14.02 9.87 8.48
CA ASN A 34 14.42 9.51 9.86
C ASN A 34 13.28 8.77 10.61
N HIS A 35 12.50 7.96 9.87
CA HIS A 35 11.33 7.24 10.39
C HIS A 35 11.69 5.99 11.20
N GLY A 36 12.99 5.66 11.33
CA GLY A 36 13.46 4.55 12.16
C GLY A 36 13.27 3.15 11.56
N ILE A 37 12.99 3.04 10.26
CA ILE A 37 13.08 1.77 9.53
C ILE A 37 14.50 1.67 9.00
N GLU A 38 15.15 0.54 9.26
CA GLU A 38 16.49 0.26 8.78
C GLU A 38 16.53 0.26 7.24
N GLU A 39 17.47 0.99 6.64
CA GLU A 39 17.61 1.07 5.17
C GLU A 39 17.77 -0.31 4.53
N SER A 40 18.51 -1.22 5.21
CA SER A 40 18.68 -2.61 4.78
C SER A 40 17.36 -3.39 4.69
N LEU A 41 16.38 -3.10 5.56
CA LEU A 41 15.06 -3.71 5.50
C LEU A 41 14.25 -3.15 4.32
N MET A 42 14.34 -1.85 4.05
CA MET A 42 13.71 -1.21 2.89
C MET A 42 14.29 -1.77 1.59
N ASP A 43 15.62 -1.92 1.52
CA ASP A 43 16.32 -2.49 0.36
C ASP A 43 15.95 -3.96 0.16
N ALA A 44 15.88 -4.74 1.25
CA ALA A 44 15.41 -6.13 1.20
C ALA A 44 13.98 -6.23 0.68
N MET A 45 13.08 -5.36 1.14
CA MET A 45 11.69 -5.30 0.65
C MET A 45 11.60 -4.93 -0.84
N MET A 46 12.42 -3.97 -1.29
CA MET A 46 12.50 -3.62 -2.72
C MET A 46 13.09 -4.78 -3.54
N SER A 47 14.10 -5.46 -3.02
CA SER A 47 14.74 -6.61 -3.69
C SER A 47 13.77 -7.77 -3.86
N VAL A 48 13.10 -8.19 -2.78
CA VAL A 48 12.18 -9.33 -2.80
C VAL A 48 10.95 -9.05 -3.66
N SER A 49 10.50 -7.81 -3.73
CA SER A 49 9.41 -7.42 -4.63
C SER A 49 9.87 -7.46 -6.10
N ARG A 50 11.09 -7.01 -6.43
CA ARG A 50 11.63 -7.11 -7.80
C ARG A 50 11.80 -8.56 -8.24
N GLU A 51 12.32 -9.39 -7.35
CA GLU A 51 12.50 -10.82 -7.60
C GLU A 51 11.15 -11.50 -7.87
N PHE A 52 10.09 -11.12 -7.14
CA PHE A 52 8.74 -11.65 -7.38
C PHE A 52 8.26 -11.35 -8.80
N PHE A 53 8.31 -10.09 -9.22
CA PHE A 53 7.80 -9.71 -10.55
C PHE A 53 8.67 -10.22 -11.71
N ARG A 54 9.92 -10.63 -11.45
CA ARG A 54 10.81 -11.27 -12.42
C ARG A 54 10.55 -12.76 -12.63
N GLN A 55 9.77 -13.38 -11.76
CA GLN A 55 9.43 -14.79 -11.92
C GLN A 55 8.59 -15.03 -13.19
N PRO A 56 8.63 -16.24 -13.76
CA PRO A 56 7.74 -16.65 -14.83
C PRO A 56 6.27 -16.39 -14.49
N ALA A 57 5.46 -16.12 -15.50
CA ALA A 57 4.04 -15.80 -15.31
C ALA A 57 3.30 -16.95 -14.60
N GLU A 58 3.67 -18.20 -14.89
CA GLU A 58 3.11 -19.40 -14.29
C GLU A 58 3.33 -19.44 -12.77
N GLU A 59 4.50 -19.01 -12.30
CA GLU A 59 4.82 -18.95 -10.87
C GLU A 59 4.05 -17.83 -10.17
N LYS A 60 3.97 -16.65 -10.79
CA LYS A 60 3.18 -15.53 -10.25
C LYS A 60 1.69 -15.87 -10.18
N GLN A 61 1.18 -16.60 -11.18
CA GLN A 61 -0.22 -16.99 -11.27
C GLN A 61 -0.66 -18.00 -10.19
N LYS A 62 0.28 -18.73 -9.57
CA LYS A 62 -0.03 -19.58 -8.40
C LYS A 62 -0.57 -18.77 -7.21
N CYS A 63 -0.22 -17.49 -7.14
CA CYS A 63 -0.73 -16.55 -6.13
C CYS A 63 -1.95 -15.76 -6.62
N SER A 64 -2.59 -16.16 -7.72
CA SER A 64 -3.63 -15.38 -8.42
C SER A 64 -4.74 -14.85 -7.50
N ASN A 65 -5.19 -13.63 -7.79
CA ASN A 65 -6.37 -13.01 -7.20
C ASN A 65 -7.68 -13.40 -7.91
N LEU A 66 -7.63 -14.38 -8.81
CA LEU A 66 -8.77 -15.06 -9.43
C LEU A 66 -8.79 -16.50 -8.90
N ALA A 67 -9.81 -16.86 -8.13
CA ALA A 67 -9.87 -18.10 -7.38
C ALA A 67 -10.08 -19.36 -8.25
N ASP A 68 -10.73 -19.21 -9.40
CA ASP A 68 -11.10 -20.32 -10.30
C ASP A 68 -10.16 -20.49 -11.51
N GLY A 69 -9.18 -19.60 -11.68
CA GLY A 69 -8.32 -19.55 -12.87
C GLY A 69 -9.05 -19.19 -14.19
N ASN A 70 -10.37 -19.13 -14.18
CA ASN A 70 -11.26 -18.84 -15.31
C ASN A 70 -11.79 -17.40 -15.29
N GLY A 71 -11.41 -16.62 -14.27
CA GLY A 71 -11.63 -15.17 -14.21
C GLY A 71 -12.99 -14.74 -13.68
N LYS A 72 -13.78 -15.63 -13.07
CA LYS A 72 -15.12 -15.29 -12.55
C LYS A 72 -15.11 -14.95 -11.06
N ASP A 73 -14.23 -15.60 -10.29
CA ASP A 73 -14.19 -15.45 -8.83
C ASP A 73 -13.02 -14.56 -8.39
N TYR A 74 -13.24 -13.24 -8.41
CA TYR A 74 -12.27 -12.26 -7.92
C TYR A 74 -12.18 -12.26 -6.39
N GLN A 75 -10.96 -12.25 -5.88
CA GLN A 75 -10.63 -11.97 -4.48
C GLN A 75 -9.62 -10.82 -4.40
N VAL A 76 -9.63 -10.09 -3.29
CA VAL A 76 -8.76 -8.91 -3.14
C VAL A 76 -7.30 -9.32 -2.96
N GLU A 77 -6.99 -10.38 -2.21
CA GLU A 77 -5.63 -10.85 -1.98
C GLU A 77 -5.09 -11.68 -3.15
N GLY A 78 -3.83 -11.47 -3.51
CA GLY A 78 -3.12 -12.22 -4.54
C GLY A 78 -2.52 -11.36 -5.66
N TYR A 79 -1.96 -12.05 -6.65
CA TYR A 79 -1.35 -11.51 -7.86
C TYR A 79 -2.38 -11.33 -8.98
N GLY A 80 -2.31 -10.22 -9.70
CA GLY A 80 -3.13 -9.96 -10.88
C GLY A 80 -3.48 -8.47 -11.00
N SER A 81 -4.56 -8.18 -11.72
CA SER A 81 -5.08 -6.82 -11.88
C SER A 81 -6.20 -6.53 -10.87
N ASP A 82 -6.58 -5.26 -10.72
CA ASP A 82 -7.77 -4.91 -9.92
C ASP A 82 -9.06 -5.43 -10.59
N LYS A 83 -10.13 -5.50 -9.79
CA LYS A 83 -11.43 -6.02 -10.26
C LYS A 83 -11.92 -5.22 -11.48
N VAL A 84 -12.29 -5.95 -12.53
CA VAL A 84 -13.01 -5.40 -13.68
C VAL A 84 -14.50 -5.41 -13.36
N VAL A 85 -15.14 -4.24 -13.41
CA VAL A 85 -16.55 -4.06 -13.05
C VAL A 85 -17.46 -3.72 -14.24
N SER A 86 -16.88 -3.34 -15.38
CA SER A 86 -17.61 -3.06 -16.62
C SER A 86 -16.74 -3.34 -17.84
N GLU A 87 -17.39 -3.58 -19.00
CA GLU A 87 -16.69 -3.81 -20.28
C GLU A 87 -15.92 -2.57 -20.75
N ASP A 88 -16.46 -1.36 -20.50
CA ASP A 88 -15.84 -0.09 -20.90
C ASP A 88 -14.76 0.42 -19.92
N GLN A 89 -14.37 -0.39 -18.92
CA GLN A 89 -13.42 0.05 -17.91
C GLN A 89 -12.01 0.17 -18.50
N VAL A 90 -11.42 1.36 -18.39
CA VAL A 90 -9.99 1.56 -18.65
C VAL A 90 -9.17 0.86 -17.57
N LEU A 91 -8.29 -0.06 -18.00
CA LEU A 91 -7.45 -0.84 -17.10
C LEU A 91 -6.14 -0.12 -16.78
N ASN A 92 -5.65 -0.34 -15.56
CA ASN A 92 -4.34 0.13 -15.12
C ASN A 92 -3.22 -0.58 -15.90
N TRP A 93 -2.21 0.16 -16.32
CA TRP A 93 -0.97 -0.40 -16.88
C TRP A 93 -0.02 -0.86 -15.78
N SER A 94 -0.48 -1.83 -15.00
CA SER A 94 0.25 -2.36 -13.86
C SER A 94 -0.15 -3.79 -13.52
N ASP A 95 0.81 -4.56 -13.04
CA ASP A 95 0.55 -5.77 -12.25
C ASP A 95 0.60 -5.41 -10.77
N ARG A 96 -0.21 -6.08 -9.94
CA ARG A 96 -0.09 -5.98 -8.48
C ARG A 96 -0.02 -7.32 -7.80
N LEU A 97 0.59 -7.33 -6.62
CA LEU A 97 0.46 -8.39 -5.62
C LEU A 97 -0.06 -7.73 -4.35
N GLN A 98 -1.17 -8.21 -3.81
CA GLN A 98 -1.67 -7.77 -2.51
C GLN A 98 -1.64 -8.92 -1.53
N LEU A 99 -1.07 -8.69 -0.35
CA LEU A 99 -0.93 -9.68 0.71
C LEU A 99 -1.44 -9.11 2.01
N GLU A 100 -2.28 -9.85 2.72
CA GLU A 100 -2.68 -9.49 4.08
C GLU A 100 -1.49 -9.72 5.02
N VAL A 101 -1.07 -8.68 5.74
CA VAL A 101 0.07 -8.71 6.67
C VAL A 101 -0.36 -8.61 8.12
N ASP A 102 -1.56 -8.09 8.40
CA ASP A 102 -2.14 -8.00 9.73
C ASP A 102 -3.62 -8.41 9.71
N PRO A 103 -4.11 -9.08 10.77
CA PRO A 103 -3.32 -9.67 11.85
C PRO A 103 -2.59 -10.94 11.38
N GLU A 104 -1.47 -11.29 12.04
CA GLU A 104 -0.57 -12.36 11.59
C GLU A 104 -1.24 -13.74 11.53
N ASP A 105 -2.15 -14.02 12.46
CA ASP A 105 -2.88 -15.28 12.58
C ASP A 105 -4.01 -15.46 11.55
N GLU A 106 -4.42 -14.38 10.87
CA GLU A 106 -5.47 -14.42 9.84
C GLU A 106 -4.90 -14.44 8.40
N ARG A 107 -3.57 -14.44 8.23
CA ARG A 107 -2.92 -14.43 6.91
C ARG A 107 -3.22 -15.67 6.09
N ASN A 108 -3.59 -15.49 4.82
CA ASN A 108 -3.76 -16.58 3.87
C ASN A 108 -2.41 -17.05 3.29
N LEU A 109 -1.70 -17.94 3.99
CA LEU A 109 -0.37 -18.42 3.57
C LEU A 109 -0.35 -19.09 2.17
N ALA A 110 -1.49 -19.51 1.63
CA ALA A 110 -1.56 -20.00 0.26
C ALA A 110 -1.21 -18.91 -0.78
N LYS A 111 -1.54 -17.64 -0.49
CA LYS A 111 -1.20 -16.48 -1.33
C LYS A 111 0.27 -16.10 -1.27
N TRP A 112 1.00 -16.65 -0.31
CA TRP A 112 2.42 -16.42 -0.11
C TRP A 112 3.30 -17.55 -0.70
N ARG A 113 2.72 -18.66 -1.16
CA ARG A 113 3.46 -19.84 -1.66
C ARG A 113 4.26 -19.53 -2.91
N ARG A 114 5.57 -19.82 -2.90
CA ARG A 114 6.46 -19.57 -4.05
C ARG A 114 7.61 -20.57 -4.11
N HIS A 115 8.19 -20.69 -5.30
CA HIS A 115 9.43 -21.40 -5.53
C HIS A 115 10.58 -20.39 -5.75
N PRO A 116 11.78 -20.66 -5.21
CA PRO A 116 12.06 -21.67 -4.18
C PRO A 116 11.42 -21.30 -2.83
N GLU A 117 11.28 -22.29 -1.95
CA GLU A 117 10.73 -22.10 -0.59
C GLU A 117 11.50 -21.03 0.22
N SER A 118 12.81 -20.91 -0.02
CA SER A 118 13.65 -19.87 0.57
C SER A 118 13.16 -18.46 0.24
N PHE A 119 12.67 -18.24 -0.98
CA PHE A 119 12.12 -16.96 -1.39
C PHE A 119 10.83 -16.64 -0.63
N ARG A 120 9.96 -17.63 -0.39
CA ARG A 120 8.75 -17.47 0.42
C ARG A 120 9.10 -17.06 1.85
N VAL A 121 9.99 -17.78 2.51
CA VAL A 121 10.41 -17.51 3.89
C VAL A 121 11.00 -16.11 4.00
N PHE A 122 11.83 -15.71 3.04
CA PHE A 122 12.43 -14.38 3.02
C PHE A 122 11.40 -13.26 2.85
N LEU A 123 10.47 -13.38 1.90
CA LEU A 123 9.37 -12.40 1.76
C LEU A 123 8.53 -12.29 3.03
N GLN A 124 8.17 -13.43 3.64
CA GLN A 124 7.36 -13.44 4.85
C GLN A 124 8.06 -12.69 5.98
N GLY A 125 9.34 -13.01 6.24
CA GLY A 125 10.13 -12.33 7.27
C GLY A 125 10.27 -10.83 7.01
N CYS A 126 10.64 -10.44 5.79
CA CYS A 126 10.79 -9.02 5.45
C CYS A 126 9.45 -8.26 5.54
N ALA A 127 8.37 -8.82 4.98
CA ALA A 127 7.06 -8.16 4.97
C ALA A 127 6.48 -8.03 6.38
N GLN A 128 6.69 -9.03 7.25
CA GLN A 128 6.26 -8.99 8.64
C GLN A 128 7.02 -7.95 9.44
N GLU A 129 8.35 -7.92 9.34
CA GLU A 129 9.15 -6.91 10.03
C GLU A 129 8.80 -5.51 9.52
N TYR A 130 8.70 -5.33 8.19
CA TYR A 130 8.33 -4.06 7.59
C TYR A 130 6.93 -3.61 8.03
N ALA A 131 5.94 -4.49 8.04
CA ALA A 131 4.59 -4.22 8.53
C ALA A 131 4.60 -3.74 9.99
N SER A 132 5.32 -4.46 10.86
CA SER A 132 5.52 -4.08 12.27
C SER A 132 6.12 -2.68 12.44
N ARG A 133 7.14 -2.34 11.64
CA ARG A 133 7.73 -0.99 11.65
C ARG A 133 6.78 0.07 11.14
N THR A 134 6.05 -0.19 10.06
CA THR A 134 5.04 0.75 9.53
C THR A 134 3.87 0.97 10.49
N LYS A 135 3.49 -0.04 11.27
CA LYS A 135 2.46 0.08 12.32
C LYS A 135 2.87 1.08 13.40
N LYS A 136 4.14 1.05 13.83
CA LYS A 136 4.68 2.04 14.79
C LYS A 136 4.66 3.46 14.21
N ILE A 137 4.97 3.62 12.92
CA ILE A 137 4.90 4.91 12.23
C ILE A 137 3.46 5.41 12.16
N ARG A 138 2.51 4.53 11.80
CA ARG A 138 1.07 4.86 11.79
C ARG A 138 0.65 5.38 13.16
N ASP A 139 0.97 4.66 14.24
CA ASP A 139 0.57 5.07 15.60
C ASP A 139 1.19 6.41 15.99
N LEU A 140 2.44 6.66 15.60
CA LEU A 140 3.10 7.96 15.79
C LEU A 140 2.39 9.09 15.03
N VAL A 141 2.00 8.86 13.77
CA VAL A 141 1.25 9.84 12.97
C VAL A 141 -0.09 10.14 13.61
N LEU A 142 -0.84 9.12 14.03
CA LEU A 142 -2.15 9.29 14.65
C LEU A 142 -2.07 10.07 15.97
N ARG A 143 -1.11 9.75 16.83
CA ARG A 143 -0.84 10.53 18.06
C ARG A 143 -0.43 11.98 17.76
N SER A 144 0.26 12.21 16.65
CA SER A 144 0.62 13.56 16.22
C SER A 144 -0.61 14.34 15.75
N ILE A 145 -1.55 13.67 15.08
CA ILE A 145 -2.85 14.25 14.71
C ILE A 145 -3.67 14.57 15.98
N ASP A 146 -3.71 13.67 16.97
CA ASP A 146 -4.37 13.93 18.27
C ASP A 146 -3.86 15.24 18.89
N LYS A 147 -2.52 15.42 18.92
CA LYS A 147 -1.87 16.62 19.44
C LYS A 147 -2.20 17.88 18.64
N LEU A 148 -2.21 17.79 17.31
CA LEU A 148 -2.55 18.91 16.43
C LEU A 148 -4.01 19.35 16.59
N LEU A 149 -4.92 18.39 16.77
CA LEU A 149 -6.34 18.64 17.01
C LEU A 149 -6.65 19.02 18.47
N LYS A 150 -5.65 18.97 19.36
CA LYS A 150 -5.79 19.24 20.81
C LYS A 150 -6.86 18.37 21.46
N ILE A 151 -6.89 17.10 21.07
CA ILE A 151 -7.76 16.07 21.67
C ILE A 151 -6.94 15.14 22.58
N GLU A 152 -7.62 14.18 23.21
CA GLU A 152 -6.97 13.18 24.07
C GLU A 152 -5.86 12.43 23.32
N GLU A 153 -4.71 12.23 23.98
CA GLU A 153 -3.63 11.42 23.42
C GLU A 153 -4.09 9.97 23.24
N ASP A 154 -3.61 9.30 22.18
CA ASP A 154 -4.03 7.95 21.79
C ASP A 154 -5.49 7.84 21.36
N TYR A 155 -6.23 8.95 21.18
CA TYR A 155 -7.64 8.91 20.76
C TYR A 155 -7.80 8.08 19.48
N PHE A 156 -7.11 8.43 18.38
CA PHE A 156 -7.25 7.68 17.12
C PHE A 156 -6.69 6.26 17.21
N VAL A 157 -5.58 6.06 17.91
CA VAL A 157 -4.96 4.73 18.07
C VAL A 157 -5.92 3.78 18.78
N ASN A 158 -6.61 4.25 19.83
CA ASN A 158 -7.58 3.47 20.61
C ASN A 158 -8.86 3.14 19.83
N GLN A 159 -9.14 3.83 18.72
CA GLN A 159 -10.25 3.47 17.82
C GLN A 159 -9.90 2.31 16.87
N ILE A 160 -8.62 1.98 16.73
CA ILE A 160 -8.16 0.89 15.88
C ILE A 160 -8.34 -0.42 16.63
N SER A 161 -9.11 -1.35 16.05
CA SER A 161 -9.23 -2.70 16.60
C SER A 161 -7.86 -3.38 16.66
N ASN A 162 -7.60 -4.19 17.68
CA ASN A 162 -6.44 -5.09 17.70
C ASN A 162 -6.45 -6.08 16.52
N LYS A 163 -7.63 -6.31 15.92
CA LYS A 163 -7.84 -7.06 14.67
C LYS A 163 -7.96 -6.17 13.43
N ALA A 164 -7.45 -4.95 13.48
CA ALA A 164 -7.44 -4.10 12.30
C ALA A 164 -6.58 -4.75 11.22
N SER A 165 -7.19 -4.93 10.04
CA SER A 165 -6.50 -5.46 8.88
C SER A 165 -5.39 -4.51 8.43
N GLY A 166 -4.32 -5.08 7.88
CA GLY A 166 -3.28 -4.35 7.18
C GLY A 166 -2.82 -5.18 5.99
N PHE A 167 -2.53 -4.53 4.88
CA PHE A 167 -2.02 -5.23 3.71
C PHE A 167 -0.81 -4.54 3.07
N ALA A 168 0.04 -5.36 2.47
CA ALA A 168 1.09 -4.90 1.58
C ALA A 168 0.62 -5.06 0.14
N ARG A 169 0.67 -3.98 -0.64
CA ARG A 169 0.40 -3.95 -2.07
C ARG A 169 1.68 -3.59 -2.82
N PHE A 170 2.20 -4.56 -3.56
CA PHE A 170 3.33 -4.38 -4.46
C PHE A 170 2.80 -4.07 -5.85
N ASN A 171 3.17 -2.92 -6.40
CA ASN A 171 2.78 -2.48 -7.74
C ASN A 171 3.98 -2.53 -8.68
N TYR A 172 3.80 -3.18 -9.83
CA TYR A 172 4.78 -3.24 -10.89
C TYR A 172 4.23 -2.57 -12.14
N TYR A 173 4.93 -1.51 -12.56
CA TYR A 173 4.60 -0.75 -13.76
C TYR A 173 5.61 -1.14 -14.85
N PRO A 174 5.26 -2.03 -15.78
CA PRO A 174 6.14 -2.38 -16.89
C PRO A 174 6.33 -1.18 -17.83
N PRO A 175 7.44 -1.11 -18.57
CA PRO A 175 7.59 -0.13 -19.66
C PRO A 175 6.39 -0.18 -20.60
N CYS A 176 5.86 0.99 -20.95
CA CYS A 176 4.74 1.11 -21.89
C CYS A 176 5.24 1.70 -23.21
N PRO A 177 4.91 1.11 -24.37
CA PRO A 177 5.26 1.70 -25.68
C PRO A 177 4.42 2.95 -25.99
N ARG A 178 3.27 3.13 -25.33
CA ARG A 178 2.34 4.26 -25.51
C ARG A 178 1.92 4.85 -24.16
N PRO A 179 2.85 5.46 -23.41
CA PRO A 179 2.56 6.02 -22.08
C PRO A 179 1.59 7.22 -22.14
N ASP A 180 1.35 7.77 -23.33
CA ASP A 180 0.35 8.81 -23.60
C ASP A 180 -1.10 8.29 -23.57
N LEU A 181 -1.31 6.97 -23.69
CA LEU A 181 -2.64 6.35 -23.78
C LEU A 181 -3.06 5.60 -22.51
N VAL A 182 -2.14 5.42 -21.56
CA VAL A 182 -2.40 4.59 -20.38
C VAL A 182 -1.93 5.29 -19.11
N LEU A 183 -2.56 4.94 -18.00
CA LEU A 183 -2.09 5.31 -16.67
C LEU A 183 -1.61 4.06 -15.95
N GLY A 184 -0.48 4.17 -15.25
CA GLY A 184 0.00 3.08 -14.40
C GLY A 184 -1.04 2.75 -13.32
N LEU A 185 -1.63 3.78 -12.71
CA LEU A 185 -2.73 3.67 -11.77
C LEU A 185 -3.68 4.86 -11.99
N MET A 186 -4.97 4.59 -12.17
CA MET A 186 -5.98 5.63 -12.39
C MET A 186 -6.08 6.59 -11.18
N PRO A 187 -6.52 7.85 -11.37
CA PRO A 187 -6.79 8.78 -10.29
C PRO A 187 -7.76 8.20 -9.25
N HIS A 188 -7.38 8.24 -7.98
CA HIS A 188 -8.20 7.76 -6.87
C HIS A 188 -7.82 8.47 -5.56
N SER A 189 -8.70 8.37 -4.56
CA SER A 189 -8.37 8.50 -3.15
C SER A 189 -8.16 7.11 -2.55
N ASP A 190 -7.27 7.01 -1.57
CA ASP A 190 -7.07 5.76 -0.85
C ASP A 190 -8.27 5.50 0.07
N SER A 191 -8.71 4.25 0.11
CA SER A 191 -9.68 3.77 1.09
C SER A 191 -8.96 3.26 2.34
N GLY A 192 -9.48 3.56 3.54
CA GLY A 192 -8.95 3.04 4.79
C GLY A 192 -8.62 4.13 5.79
N LEU A 193 -7.49 4.01 6.48
CA LEU A 193 -7.07 4.99 7.49
C LEU A 193 -5.86 5.80 7.01
N LEU A 194 -4.80 5.09 6.65
CA LEU A 194 -3.52 5.69 6.33
C LEU A 194 -2.71 4.75 5.43
N THR A 195 -2.03 5.32 4.45
CA THR A 195 -1.12 4.62 3.56
C THR A 195 0.31 5.06 3.83
N ILE A 196 1.22 4.08 3.89
CA ILE A 196 2.68 4.28 3.96
C ILE A 196 3.30 3.70 2.70
N LEU A 197 3.66 4.60 1.81
CA LEU A 197 4.15 4.30 0.47
C LEU A 197 5.68 4.38 0.43
N PHE A 198 6.31 3.32 -0.07
CA PHE A 198 7.74 3.28 -0.38
C PHE A 198 7.95 3.09 -1.88
N ASN A 199 8.48 4.13 -2.52
CA ASN A 199 8.73 4.14 -3.96
C ASN A 199 10.20 3.83 -4.27
N ASN A 200 10.42 3.25 -5.45
CA ASN A 200 11.75 3.18 -6.03
C ASN A 200 12.26 4.61 -6.29
N ASP A 201 13.43 4.92 -5.74
CA ASP A 201 14.07 6.22 -5.82
C ASP A 201 14.49 6.60 -7.25
N ASN A 202 14.69 5.61 -8.11
CA ASN A 202 15.17 5.76 -9.48
C ASN A 202 14.07 5.86 -10.54
N VAL A 203 12.79 5.77 -10.16
CA VAL A 203 11.67 5.80 -11.10
C VAL A 203 10.57 6.68 -10.53
N GLY A 204 10.32 7.83 -11.19
CA GLY A 204 9.19 8.71 -10.86
C GLY A 204 7.84 8.13 -11.29
N GLY A 205 6.80 8.96 -11.27
CA GLY A 205 5.47 8.63 -11.80
C GLY A 205 4.32 8.85 -10.82
N LEU A 206 4.61 8.98 -9.52
CA LEU A 206 3.59 9.39 -8.57
C LEU A 206 3.24 10.87 -8.76
N GLN A 207 1.94 11.13 -8.88
CA GLN A 207 1.38 12.47 -8.95
C GLN A 207 0.29 12.63 -7.89
N VAL A 208 0.18 13.85 -7.35
CA VAL A 208 -0.92 14.23 -6.46
C VAL A 208 -1.71 15.35 -7.08
N GLN A 209 -3.04 15.29 -6.93
CA GLN A 209 -3.91 16.37 -7.37
C GLN A 209 -4.15 17.35 -6.21
N ARG A 210 -3.97 18.63 -6.49
CA ARG A 210 -4.33 19.73 -5.59
C ARG A 210 -4.92 20.87 -6.41
N ASP A 211 -6.10 21.35 -6.00
CA ASP A 211 -6.80 22.46 -6.65
C ASP A 211 -6.99 22.24 -8.17
N GLY A 212 -7.34 21.01 -8.55
CA GLY A 212 -7.54 20.60 -9.95
C GLY A 212 -6.26 20.44 -10.77
N ARG A 213 -5.07 20.63 -10.18
CA ARG A 213 -3.77 20.49 -10.86
C ARG A 213 -2.99 19.29 -10.33
N TRP A 214 -2.29 18.62 -11.23
CA TRP A 214 -1.43 17.47 -10.90
C TRP A 214 0.01 17.91 -10.66
N TYR A 215 0.60 17.41 -9.58
CA TYR A 215 1.98 17.71 -9.17
C TYR A 215 2.77 16.42 -9.06
N ASN A 216 3.93 16.37 -9.70
CA ASN A 216 4.87 15.27 -9.55
C ASN A 216 5.42 15.22 -8.12
N VAL A 217 5.52 14.03 -7.56
CA VAL A 217 6.14 13.81 -6.25
C VAL A 217 7.60 13.40 -6.47
N PRO A 218 8.58 14.22 -6.06
CA PRO A 218 9.99 13.88 -6.23
C PRO A 218 10.35 12.64 -5.42
N THR A 219 11.05 11.71 -6.05
CA THR A 219 11.62 10.53 -5.41
C THR A 219 12.86 10.91 -4.60
N LYS A 220 13.04 10.27 -3.45
CA LYS A 220 14.25 10.38 -2.62
C LYS A 220 14.55 8.99 -2.04
N PRO A 221 15.82 8.55 -2.01
CA PRO A 221 16.20 7.30 -1.36
C PRO A 221 15.64 7.20 0.05
N HIS A 222 15.21 6.00 0.42
CA HIS A 222 14.78 5.62 1.78
C HIS A 222 13.82 6.62 2.42
N THR A 223 12.93 7.21 1.61
CA THR A 223 11.92 8.16 2.08
C THR A 223 10.54 7.53 1.94
N LEU A 224 9.74 7.62 3.00
CA LEU A 224 8.36 7.18 3.00
C LEU A 224 7.45 8.34 2.63
N LEU A 225 6.36 8.02 1.93
CA LEU A 225 5.26 8.93 1.68
C LEU A 225 4.07 8.47 2.51
N ILE A 226 3.46 9.40 3.24
CA ILE A 226 2.34 9.12 4.13
C ILE A 226 1.15 9.93 3.64
N ASN A 227 0.04 9.26 3.37
CA ASN A 227 -1.22 9.90 3.04
C ASN A 227 -2.36 9.38 3.91
N LEU A 228 -3.27 10.28 4.29
CA LEU A 228 -4.52 9.92 4.93
C LEU A 228 -5.51 9.42 3.87
N ALA A 229 -6.33 8.47 4.26
CA ALA A 229 -7.40 7.88 3.44
C ALA A 229 -8.78 8.45 3.85
N ASP A 230 -9.80 8.13 3.06
CA ASP A 230 -11.19 8.64 3.20
C ASP A 230 -11.94 8.24 4.49
#